data_AF-A0ABD5WKV7-F1
#
_entry.id   AF-A0ABD5WKV7-F1
#
_cell.length_a   1.000
_cell.length_b   1.000
_cell.length_c   1.000
_cell.angle_alpha   90.00
_cell.angle_beta   90.00
_cell.angle_gamma   90.00
#
_symmetry.space_group_name_H-M   'P 1'
#
loop_
_entity.id
_entity.type
_entity.pdbx_description
1 polymer ?
#
loop_
_entity_poly.entity_id
_entity_poly.type
_entity_poly.pdbx_seq_one_letter_code
_entity_poly.pdbx_strand_id
1 'polypeptide(L)'
;MNLALRLLVACFVITAPTVLFLGLMRGLEKMRDDALLMALAERDDTPQDVSSAAAQALDKGPIRADGRGSSDSSDDPLPTADSFVCSTCGASNMTGARYCQDCLGELNR
;
A
#
# COMPACT_ATOMS: atom_id res chain seq x y z
N MET A 1 2.34 -49.86 -31.79
CA MET A 1 2.57 -49.13 -30.52
C MET A 1 1.89 -49.90 -29.40
N ASN A 2 2.66 -50.49 -28.49
CA ASN A 2 2.14 -51.34 -27.40
C ASN A 2 1.21 -50.54 -26.47
N LEU A 3 0.08 -51.12 -26.06
CA LEU A 3 -0.94 -50.52 -25.19
C LEU A 3 -0.34 -49.88 -23.94
N ALA A 4 0.63 -50.55 -23.32
CA ALA A 4 1.35 -50.07 -22.14
C ALA A 4 2.04 -48.72 -22.39
N LEU A 5 2.65 -48.52 -23.56
CA LEU A 5 3.32 -47.26 -23.90
C LEU A 5 2.30 -46.11 -24.02
N ARG A 6 1.13 -46.39 -24.59
CA ARG A 6 0.04 -45.40 -24.70
C ARG A 6 -0.51 -44.99 -23.33
N LEU A 7 -0.69 -45.95 -22.42
CA LEU A 7 -1.12 -45.69 -21.06
C LEU A 7 -0.09 -44.85 -20.29
N LEU A 8 1.21 -45.15 -20.44
CA LEU A 8 2.26 -44.33 -19.81
C LEU A 8 2.27 -42.89 -20.33
N VAL A 9 2.18 -42.70 -21.65
CA VAL A 9 2.12 -41.36 -22.24
C VAL A 9 0.87 -40.61 -21.75
N ALA A 10 -0.29 -41.28 -21.70
CA ALA A 10 -1.51 -40.66 -21.20
C ALA A 10 -1.38 -40.24 -19.73
N CYS A 11 -0.89 -41.12 -18.86
CA CYS A 11 -0.67 -40.79 -17.45
C CYS A 11 0.32 -39.63 -17.29
N PHE A 12 1.42 -39.63 -18.05
CA PHE A 12 2.40 -38.55 -18.02
C PHE A 12 1.78 -37.21 -18.44
N VAL A 13 1.08 -37.16 -19.57
CA VAL A 13 0.45 -35.93 -20.07
C VAL A 13 -0.60 -35.38 -19.09
N ILE A 14 -1.34 -36.25 -18.40
CA ILE A 14 -2.35 -35.84 -17.41
C ILE A 14 -1.70 -35.31 -16.12
N THR A 15 -0.66 -35.99 -15.63
CA THR A 15 -0.06 -35.68 -14.31
C THR A 15 1.02 -34.61 -14.37
N ALA A 16 1.73 -34.49 -15.49
CA ALA A 16 2.85 -33.57 -15.65
C ALA A 16 2.49 -32.10 -15.39
N PRO A 17 1.36 -31.53 -15.89
CA PRO A 17 1.01 -30.13 -15.63
C PRO A 17 0.81 -29.86 -14.13
N THR A 18 0.17 -30.79 -13.42
CA THR A 18 -0.08 -30.68 -11.98
C THR A 18 1.22 -30.78 -11.19
N VAL A 19 2.09 -31.73 -11.54
CA VAL A 19 3.41 -31.87 -10.90
C VAL A 19 4.29 -30.65 -11.17
N LEU A 20 4.29 -30.13 -12.40
CA LEU A 20 5.00 -28.91 -12.77
C LEU A 20 4.50 -27.71 -11.95
N PHE A 21 3.19 -27.55 -11.84
CA PHE A 21 2.57 -26.48 -11.06
C PHE A 21 2.95 -26.56 -9.58
N LEU A 22 2.84 -27.74 -8.97
CA LEU A 22 3.23 -27.95 -7.58
C LEU A 22 4.73 -27.76 -7.37
N GLY A 23 5.56 -28.20 -8.31
CA GLY A 23 6.99 -28.00 -8.30
C GLY A 23 7.37 -26.51 -8.37
N LEU A 24 6.68 -25.75 -9.23
CA LEU A 24 6.85 -24.31 -9.34
C LEU A 24 6.44 -23.61 -8.03
N MET A 25 5.27 -23.94 -7.48
CA MET A 25 4.82 -23.39 -6.19
C MET A 25 5.82 -23.66 -5.07
N ARG A 26 6.29 -24.92 -4.94
CA ARG A 26 7.32 -25.30 -3.97
C ARG A 26 8.66 -24.60 -4.21
N GLY A 27 9.02 -24.40 -5.47
CA GLY A 27 10.22 -23.66 -5.86
C GLY A 27 10.14 -22.19 -5.46
N LEU A 28 8.99 -21.55 -5.71
CA LEU A 28 8.73 -20.18 -5.29
C LEU A 28 8.69 -20.06 -3.77
N GLU A 29 8.06 -21.00 -3.07
CA GLU A 29 8.10 -21.07 -1.60
C GLU A 29 9.52 -21.19 -1.07
N LYS A 30 10.36 -22.01 -1.70
CA LYS A 30 11.77 -22.17 -1.30
C LYS A 30 12.62 -20.93 -1.58
N MET A 31 12.34 -20.19 -2.65
CA MET A 31 13.03 -18.93 -2.98
C MET A 31 12.50 -17.75 -2.17
N ARG A 32 11.30 -17.88 -1.59
CA ARG A 32 10.78 -16.88 -0.66
C ARG A 32 11.66 -16.93 0.58
N ASP A 33 12.36 -15.82 0.82
CA ASP A 33 13.26 -15.68 1.96
C ASP A 33 12.41 -15.62 3.24
N ASP A 34 12.12 -16.78 3.84
CA ASP A 34 11.41 -16.87 5.11
C ASP A 34 12.19 -16.14 6.22
N ALA A 35 13.48 -15.84 6.00
CA ALA A 35 14.29 -14.96 6.85
C ALA A 35 13.76 -13.52 6.89
N LEU A 36 13.28 -12.96 5.77
CA LEU A 36 12.67 -11.63 5.75
C LEU A 36 11.29 -11.65 6.41
N LEU A 37 10.52 -12.73 6.24
CA LEU A 37 9.24 -12.90 6.93
C LEU A 37 9.41 -13.09 8.44
N MET A 38 10.42 -13.85 8.88
CA MET A 38 10.76 -13.97 10.31
C MET A 38 11.29 -12.64 10.86
N ALA A 39 12.13 -11.92 10.12
CA ALA A 39 12.61 -10.60 10.53
C ALA A 39 11.49 -9.55 10.59
N LEU A 40 10.46 -9.68 9.75
CA LEU A 40 9.24 -8.87 9.83
C LEU A 40 8.33 -9.34 10.96
N ALA A 41 8.12 -10.64 11.15
CA ALA A 41 7.30 -11.17 12.25
C ALA A 41 7.89 -10.79 13.62
N GLU A 42 9.21 -10.89 13.79
CA GLU A 42 9.93 -10.43 14.97
C GLU A 42 9.81 -8.90 15.17
N ARG A 43 9.63 -8.14 14.09
CA ARG A 43 9.35 -6.69 14.16
C ARG A 43 7.87 -6.38 14.34
N ASP A 44 6.96 -7.26 13.94
CA ASP A 44 5.50 -7.12 14.10
C ASP A 44 5.04 -7.56 15.50
N ASP A 45 5.86 -8.34 16.21
CA ASP A 45 5.84 -8.45 17.68
C ASP A 45 6.28 -7.14 18.38
N THR A 46 6.17 -5.99 17.68
CA THR A 46 6.32 -4.68 18.30
C THR A 46 5.19 -4.41 19.29
N PRO A 47 5.48 -3.68 20.38
CA PRO A 47 4.67 -3.66 21.59
C PRO A 47 3.22 -3.26 21.30
N GLN A 48 2.28 -3.86 22.02
CA GLN A 48 0.85 -3.49 22.03
C GLN A 48 0.62 -1.96 22.22
N ASP A 49 1.64 -1.26 22.71
CA ASP A 49 1.75 0.18 22.84
C ASP A 49 1.71 0.94 21.50
N VAL A 50 2.32 0.45 20.41
CA VAL A 50 2.24 1.13 19.10
C VAL A 50 0.88 0.94 18.44
N SER A 51 0.26 -0.24 18.60
CA SER A 51 -1.09 -0.50 18.10
C SER A 51 -2.14 0.32 18.86
N SER A 52 -2.00 0.44 20.19
CA SER A 52 -2.87 1.29 21.00
C SER A 52 -2.62 2.79 20.78
N ALA A 53 -1.37 3.22 20.57
CA ALA A 53 -1.06 4.60 20.19
C ALA A 53 -1.58 4.96 18.80
N ALA A 54 -1.47 4.05 17.82
CA ALA A 54 -2.03 4.22 16.48
C ALA A 54 -3.56 4.23 16.51
N ALA A 55 -4.20 3.33 17.27
CA ALA A 55 -5.64 3.33 17.48
C ALA A 55 -6.12 4.63 18.16
N GLN A 56 -5.40 5.12 19.17
CA GLN A 56 -5.71 6.39 19.84
C GLN A 56 -5.47 7.60 18.91
N ALA A 57 -4.48 7.54 18.02
CA ALA A 57 -4.25 8.57 17.01
C ALA A 57 -5.36 8.60 15.95
N LEU A 58 -5.88 7.43 15.57
CA LEU A 58 -7.02 7.31 14.64
C LEU A 58 -8.34 7.76 15.28
N ASP A 59 -8.53 7.53 16.58
CA ASP A 59 -9.72 7.98 17.33
C ASP A 59 -9.76 9.51 17.51
N LYS A 60 -8.59 10.17 17.52
CA LYS A 60 -8.45 11.63 17.62
C LYS A 60 -8.86 12.40 16.35
N GLY A 61 -9.27 11.70 15.29
CA GLY A 61 -9.82 12.29 14.08
C GLY A 61 -9.12 11.84 12.79
N PRO A 62 -9.66 12.22 11.61
CA PRO A 62 -9.11 11.79 10.34
C PRO A 62 -7.67 12.31 10.16
N ILE A 63 -6.76 11.38 9.89
CA ILE A 63 -5.36 11.69 9.54
C ILE A 63 -5.39 12.50 8.24
N ARG A 64 -5.11 13.80 8.32
CA ARG A 64 -4.95 14.66 7.15
C ARG A 64 -3.51 14.57 6.64
N ALA A 65 -3.36 14.43 5.32
CA ALA A 65 -2.05 14.34 4.65
C ALA A 65 -1.24 15.66 4.68
N ASP A 66 -1.81 16.73 5.23
CA ASP A 66 -1.17 18.04 5.46
C ASP A 66 -0.29 18.07 6.72
N GLY A 67 -0.20 16.96 7.48
CA GLY A 67 0.63 16.85 8.67
C GLY A 67 0.03 17.52 9.92
N ARG A 68 -1.19 18.04 9.84
CA ARG A 68 -1.89 18.66 10.97
C ARG A 68 -2.74 17.61 11.70
N GLY A 69 -2.07 16.76 12.48
CA GLY A 69 -2.72 15.95 13.50
C GLY A 69 -3.40 16.86 14.53
N SER A 70 -4.58 16.46 15.03
CA SER A 70 -5.46 17.24 15.92
C SER A 70 -4.70 18.13 16.90
N SER A 71 -4.61 19.41 16.55
CA SER A 71 -4.10 20.46 17.40
C SER A 71 -5.10 20.66 18.53
N ASP A 72 -4.73 20.16 19.71
CA ASP A 72 -5.30 20.62 20.97
C ASP A 72 -5.25 22.15 20.98
N SER A 73 -6.41 22.74 21.19
CA SER A 73 -6.69 24.16 21.10
C SER A 73 -5.77 24.95 22.04
N SER A 74 -4.66 25.43 21.50
CA SER A 74 -3.86 26.50 22.05
C SER A 74 -4.04 27.68 21.12
N ASP A 75 -4.55 28.78 21.67
CA ASP A 75 -4.69 30.12 21.05
C ASP A 75 -3.34 30.65 20.56
N ASP A 76 -2.83 30.08 19.48
CA ASP A 76 -1.73 30.63 18.69
C ASP A 76 -2.32 31.07 17.34
N PRO A 77 -2.05 32.30 16.84
CA PRO A 77 -2.49 32.69 15.52
C PRO A 77 -1.84 31.73 14.51
N LEU A 78 -2.62 30.78 13.99
CA LEU A 78 -2.15 29.87 12.96
C LEU A 78 -1.51 30.72 11.84
N PRO A 79 -0.32 30.36 11.32
CA PRO A 79 0.05 30.82 10.00
C PRO A 79 -1.06 30.29 9.09
N THR A 80 -1.88 31.20 8.60
CA THR A 80 -2.83 30.92 7.53
C THR A 80 -1.97 30.40 6.41
N ALA A 81 -2.06 29.09 6.14
CA ALA A 81 -1.34 28.51 5.03
C ALA A 81 -1.83 29.27 3.80
N ASP A 82 -0.95 30.08 3.22
CA ASP A 82 -1.32 30.92 2.08
C ASP A 82 -1.96 30.02 1.03
N SER A 83 -3.11 30.46 0.51
CA SER A 83 -3.89 29.69 -0.46
C SER A 83 -3.97 30.45 -1.77
N PHE A 84 -3.88 29.70 -2.88
CA PHE A 84 -3.89 30.24 -4.22
C PHE A 84 -5.17 29.84 -4.95
N VAL A 85 -5.93 30.83 -5.43
CA VAL A 85 -7.21 30.59 -6.11
C VAL A 85 -6.98 30.35 -7.60
N CYS A 86 -7.50 29.24 -8.11
CA CYS A 86 -7.43 28.93 -9.53
C CYS A 86 -8.23 29.96 -10.34
N SER A 87 -7.61 30.59 -11.33
CA SER A 87 -8.28 31.55 -12.23
C SER A 87 -9.29 30.91 -13.18
N THR A 88 -9.17 29.59 -13.42
CA THR A 88 -10.05 28.86 -14.34
C THR A 88 -11.36 28.41 -13.68
N CYS A 89 -11.29 27.83 -12.48
CA CYS A 89 -12.47 27.25 -11.80
C CYS A 89 -12.79 27.86 -10.43
N GLY A 90 -11.95 28.76 -9.90
CA GLY A 90 -12.18 29.42 -8.61
C GLY A 90 -11.85 28.57 -7.37
N ALA A 91 -11.37 27.34 -7.53
CA ALA A 91 -10.99 26.48 -6.42
C ALA A 91 -9.78 27.05 -5.65
N SER A 92 -9.80 26.97 -4.32
CA SER A 92 -8.64 27.29 -3.48
C SER A 92 -7.65 26.12 -3.45
N ASN A 93 -6.38 26.40 -3.69
CA ASN A 93 -5.30 25.40 -3.73
C ASN A 93 -4.20 25.78 -2.73
N MET A 94 -3.45 24.78 -2.26
CA MET A 94 -2.30 25.01 -1.39
C MET A 94 -1.19 25.78 -2.13
N THR A 95 -0.52 26.72 -1.45
CA THR A 95 0.69 27.37 -1.99
C THR A 95 1.74 26.31 -2.34
N GLY A 96 2.29 26.37 -3.56
CA GLY A 96 3.20 25.34 -4.08
C GLY A 96 2.55 24.32 -5.01
N ALA A 97 1.21 24.21 -5.07
CA ALA A 97 0.50 23.38 -6.05
C ALA A 97 0.72 23.87 -7.49
N ARG A 98 1.20 23.00 -8.39
CA ARG A 98 1.41 23.32 -9.81
C ARG A 98 0.13 23.19 -10.65
N TYR A 99 -0.78 22.33 -10.21
CA TYR A 99 -2.05 22.06 -10.88
C TYR A 99 -3.20 22.24 -9.89
N CYS A 100 -4.38 22.60 -10.41
CA CYS A 100 -5.59 22.77 -9.61
C CYS A 100 -6.13 21.42 -9.14
N GLN A 101 -6.51 21.32 -7.86
CA GLN A 101 -7.09 20.11 -7.27
C GLN A 101 -8.43 19.68 -7.88
N ASP A 102 -9.21 20.63 -8.41
CA ASP A 102 -10.56 20.36 -8.94
C ASP A 102 -10.56 20.21 -10.46
N CYS A 103 -10.03 21.21 -11.19
CA CYS A 103 -10.09 21.20 -12.66
C CYS A 103 -8.83 20.63 -13.33
N LEU A 104 -7.78 20.30 -12.54
CA LEU A 104 -6.48 19.81 -13.02
C LEU A 104 -5.73 20.73 -14.01
N GLY A 105 -6.22 21.96 -14.21
CA GLY A 105 -5.53 22.98 -14.99
C GLY A 105 -4.27 23.48 -14.30
N GLU A 106 -3.27 23.90 -15.09
CA GLU A 106 -2.03 24.48 -14.55
C GLU A 106 -2.34 25.82 -13.84
N LEU A 107 -1.80 25.98 -12.63
CA LEU A 107 -1.98 27.20 -11.84
C LEU A 107 -0.95 28.23 -12.31
N ASN A 108 -1.38 29.15 -13.18
CA ASN A 108 -0.61 30.32 -13.58
C ASN A 108 -0.41 31.22 -12.34
N ARG A 109 0.74 31.09 -11.69
CA ARG A 109 1.16 31.93 -10.57
C ARG A 109 1.58 33.31 -11.03
#